data_AF-A0A1G1GX54-F1
#
_entry.id   AF-A0A1G1GX54-F1
#
_cell.length_a   1.000
_cell.length_b   1.000
_cell.length_c   1.000
_cell.angle_alpha   90.00
_cell.angle_beta   90.00
_cell.angle_gamma   90.00
#
_symmetry.space_group_name_H-M   'P 1'
#
loop_
_entity.id
_entity.type
_entity.pdbx_description
1 polymer ?
#
loop_
_entity_poly.entity_id
_entity_poly.type
_entity_poly.pdbx_seq_one_letter_code
_entity_poly.pdbx_strand_id
1 'polypeptide(L)' 'MGRNKKLRARIEGLRSVIAVHLRKIAREQNRPSPDDTLLRHWKTEIAAWQRTVRNLERRLVKGKRHED' A
#
# COMPACT_ATOMS: atom_id res chain seq x y z
N MET A 1 -14.98 -15.42 12.59
CA MET A 1 -14.32 -14.71 11.46
C MET A 1 -12.82 -14.58 11.74
N GLY A 2 -11.99 -15.41 11.10
CA GLY A 2 -10.56 -15.52 11.41
C GLY A 2 -9.79 -14.21 11.20
N ARG A 3 -8.85 -13.91 12.11
CA ARG A 3 -7.94 -12.75 12.06
C ARG A 3 -7.24 -12.61 10.69
N ASN A 4 -6.92 -13.72 10.02
CA ASN A 4 -6.34 -13.75 8.68
C ASN A 4 -7.24 -13.13 7.60
N LYS A 5 -8.57 -13.31 7.66
CA LYS A 5 -9.50 -12.76 6.66
C LYS A 5 -9.57 -11.22 6.76
N LYS A 6 -9.55 -10.68 8.00
CA LYS A 6 -9.50 -9.23 8.25
C LYS A 6 -8.18 -8.60 7.79
N LEU A 7 -7.05 -9.29 8.02
CA LEU A 7 -5.74 -8.83 7.56
C LEU A 7 -5.65 -8.77 6.03
N ARG A 8 -6.14 -9.80 5.33
CA ARG A 8 -6.21 -9.84 3.86
C ARG A 8 -7.04 -8.68 3.30
N ALA A 9 -8.27 -8.51 3.79
CA ALA A 9 -9.13 -7.40 3.37
C ALA A 9 -8.47 -6.02 3.59
N ARG A 10 -7.76 -5.85 4.71
CA ARG A 10 -7.03 -4.61 5.01
C ARG A 10 -5.84 -4.39 4.09
N ILE A 11 -5.11 -5.45 3.72
CA ILE A 11 -4.05 -5.40 2.72
C ILE A 11 -4.62 -5.00 1.35
N GLU A 12 -5.73 -5.61 0.93
CA GLU A 12 -6.38 -5.30 -0.35
C GLU A 12 -6.87 -3.85 -0.41
N GLY A 13 -7.46 -3.34 0.67
CA GLY A 13 -7.83 -1.93 0.78
C GLY A 13 -6.62 -1.00 0.61
N LEU A 14 -5.52 -1.27 1.31
CA LEU A 14 -4.28 -0.49 1.18
C LEU A 14 -3.71 -0.55 -0.24
N ARG A 15 -3.71 -1.73 -0.88
CA ARG A 15 -3.24 -1.90 -2.27
C ARG A 15 -4.09 -1.10 -3.26
N SER A 16 -5.41 -1.06 -3.06
CA SER A 16 -6.32 -0.26 -3.89
C SER A 16 -6.02 1.24 -3.76
N VAL A 17 -5.83 1.73 -2.53
CA VAL A 17 -5.46 3.15 -2.28
C VAL A 17 -4.11 3.50 -2.90
N ILE A 18 -3.11 2.61 -2.78
CA ILE A 18 -1.80 2.77 -3.43
C ILE A 18 -1.97 2.85 -4.94
N ALA A 19 -2.75 1.97 -5.55
CA ALA A 19 -2.98 1.96 -7.00
C ALA A 19 -3.64 3.27 -7.50
N VAL A 20 -4.59 3.80 -6.74
CA VAL A 20 -5.22 5.10 -7.05
C VAL A 20 -4.18 6.23 -6.97
N HIS A 21 -3.33 6.26 -5.94
CA HIS A 21 -2.29 7.28 -5.81
C HIS A 21 -1.21 7.16 -6.89
N LEU A 22 -0.80 5.95 -7.27
CA LEU A 22 0.12 5.74 -8.38
C LEU A 22 -0.44 6.26 -9.71
N ARG A 23 -1.74 6.10 -9.95
CA ARG A 23 -2.40 6.68 -11.12
C ARG A 23 -2.42 8.21 -11.08
N LYS A 24 -2.61 8.81 -9.90
CA LYS A 24 -2.53 10.27 -9.71
C LYS A 24 -1.11 10.78 -9.99
N ILE A 25 -0.08 10.12 -9.44
CA ILE A 25 1.33 10.40 -9.72
C ILE A 25 1.61 10.34 -11.22
N ALA A 26 1.18 9.26 -11.90
CA ALA A 26 1.43 9.09 -13.32
C ALA A 26 0.77 10.19 -14.17
N ARG A 27 -0.43 10.64 -13.77
CA ARG A 27 -1.13 11.77 -14.42
C ARG A 27 -0.39 13.09 -14.18
N GLU A 28 0.05 13.34 -12.95
CA GLU A 28 0.77 14.56 -12.58
C GLU A 28 2.14 14.63 -13.27
N GLN A 29 2.85 13.51 -13.39
CA GLN A 29 4.12 13.44 -14.13
C GLN A 29 3.97 13.69 -15.63
N ASN A 30 2.77 13.48 -16.20
CA ASN A 30 2.49 13.75 -17.60
C ASN A 30 2.12 15.22 -17.85
N ARG A 31 1.94 16.03 -16.79
CA ARG A 31 1.67 17.46 -16.94
C ARG A 31 2.94 18.22 -17.33
N PRO A 32 2.80 19.35 -18.04
CA PRO A 32 3.93 20.15 -18.50
C PRO A 32 4.74 20.80 -17.36
N SER A 33 4.13 20.98 -16.18
CA SER A 33 4.82 21.47 -14.98
C SER A 33 4.43 20.59 -13.78
N PRO A 34 5.11 19.44 -13.59
CA PRO A 34 4.83 18.56 -12.48
C PRO A 34 5.28 19.18 -11.15
N ASP A 35 4.48 18.98 -10.10
CA ASP A 35 4.78 19.48 -8.77
C ASP A 35 5.66 18.45 -8.01
N ASP A 36 6.98 18.63 -8.06
CA ASP A 36 7.94 17.65 -7.55
C ASP A 36 7.82 17.44 -6.03
N THR A 37 7.44 18.49 -5.29
CA THR A 37 7.17 18.44 -3.85
C THR A 37 5.96 17.55 -3.55
N LEU A 38 4.87 17.74 -4.29
CA LEU A 38 3.66 16.92 -4.17
C LEU A 38 3.95 15.46 -4.55
N LEU A 39 4.70 15.24 -5.62
CA LEU A 39 5.13 13.92 -6.07
C LEU A 39 5.99 13.21 -5.02
N ARG A 40 6.94 13.91 -4.38
CA ARG A 40 7.73 13.38 -3.27
C ARG A 40 6.87 13.04 -2.06
N HIS A 41 5.89 13.87 -1.73
CA HIS A 41 4.95 13.60 -0.65
C HIS A 41 4.18 12.31 -0.91
N TRP A 42 3.54 12.19 -2.09
CA TRP A 42 2.79 10.99 -2.46
C TRP A 42 3.66 9.73 -2.53
N LYS A 43 4.90 9.83 -3.03
CA LYS A 43 5.86 8.72 -3.02
C LYS A 43 6.19 8.27 -1.58
N THR A 44 6.32 9.21 -0.65
CA THR A 44 6.59 8.92 0.77
C THR A 44 5.41 8.21 1.43
N GLU A 45 4.18 8.69 1.17
CA GLU A 45 2.96 8.04 1.65
C GLU A 45 2.81 6.61 1.11
N ILE A 46 3.05 6.42 -0.20
CA ILE A 46 3.03 5.10 -0.82
C ILE A 46 4.07 4.18 -0.20
N ALA A 47 5.29 4.66 0.06
CA ALA A 47 6.32 3.87 0.72
C ALA A 47 5.89 3.43 2.13
N ALA A 48 5.25 4.32 2.90
CA ALA A 48 4.71 4.00 4.22
C ALA A 48 3.58 2.96 4.16
N TRP A 49 2.65 3.08 3.19
CA TRP A 49 1.59 2.09 2.98
C TRP A 49 2.13 0.75 2.50
N GLN A 50 3.11 0.72 1.59
CA GLN A 50 3.78 -0.50 1.15
C GLN A 50 4.50 -1.19 2.30
N ARG A 51 5.19 -0.43 3.16
CA ARG A 51 5.84 -0.98 4.36
C ARG A 51 4.82 -1.59 5.31
N THR A 52 3.67 -0.93 5.48
CA THR A 52 2.55 -1.46 6.26
C THR A 52 2.02 -2.76 5.68
N VAL A 53 1.75 -2.80 4.36
CA VAL A 53 1.31 -4.02 3.66
C VAL A 53 2.31 -5.15 3.85
N ARG A 54 3.60 -4.91 3.62
CA ARG A 54 4.65 -5.92 3.76
C ARG A 54 4.74 -6.47 5.19
N ASN A 55 4.56 -5.61 6.20
CA ASN A 55 4.49 -6.03 7.60
C ASN A 55 3.24 -6.88 7.89
N LEU A 56 2.07 -6.48 7.37
CA LEU A 56 0.83 -7.25 7.52
C LEU A 56 0.94 -8.61 6.80
N GLU A 57 1.54 -8.67 5.62
CA GLU A 57 1.82 -9.90 4.89
C GLU A 57 2.79 -10.81 5.66
N ARG A 58 3.88 -10.27 6.20
CA ARG A 58 4.78 -11.02 7.07
C ARG A 58 4.07 -11.60 8.30
N ARG A 59 3.16 -10.83 8.92
CA ARG A 59 2.36 -11.31 10.05
C ARG A 59 1.38 -12.40 9.63
N LEU A 60 0.79 -12.30 8.44
CA LEU A 60 -0.09 -13.31 7.85
C LEU A 60 0.67 -14.63 7.63
N VAL A 61 1.87 -14.57 7.07
CA VAL A 61 2.73 -15.75 6.83
C VAL A 61 3.20 -16.36 8.15
N LYS A 62 3.64 -15.53 9.10
CA LYS A 62 4.12 -16.00 10.41
C LYS A 62 3.00 -16.62 11.26
N GLY A 63 1.77 -16.09 11.16
CA GLY A 63 0.59 -16.67 11.80
C GLY A 63 0.13 -17.99 11.18
N LYS A 64 0.50 -18.28 9.92
CA LYS A 64 0.19 -19.55 9.24
C LYS A 64 0.99 -20.75 9.79
N ARG A 65 2.05 -20.50 10.57
CA ARG A 65 2.95 -21.52 11.14
C ARG A 65 2.52 -22.04 12.52
N HIS A 66 1.43 -21.54 13.09
CA HIS A 66 0.95 -21.91 14.44
C HIS A 66 -0.41 -22.63 14.39
N GLU A 67 -0.81 -23.11 13.22
CA GLU A 67 -2.09 -23.81 13.03
C GLU A 67 -1.87 -25.16 12.32
N ASP A 68 -0.69 -25.77 12.56
CA ASP A 68 -0.35 -27.16 12.19
C ASP A 68 -0.09 -27.95 13.48
#